data_AF-A0A820MW04-F1
#
_entry.id   AF-A0A820MW04-F1
#
_cell.length_a   1.000
_cell.length_b   1.000
_cell.length_c   1.000
_cell.angle_alpha   90.00
_cell.angle_beta   90.00
_cell.angle_gamma   90.00
#
_symmetry.space_group_name_H-M   'P 1'
#
loop_
_entity.id
_entity.type
_entity.pdbx_description
1 polymer ?
#
loop_
_entity_poly.entity_id
_entity_poly.type
_entity_poly.pdbx_seq_one_letter_code
_entity_poly.pdbx_strand_id
1 'polypeptide(L)'
;GEILVGIIYAAPLSNILKPEWEQTILDFGYLGLLLLVFEGGLETRLDFLAVKSNLFLSSVIGFTGILTPIGLSILLCVFGFKFNYLESFAMGASLNATSLGTTFAILSSQGKYQLNKSRMRTSLVGAALLDGISRLVIASVIEKLRYLRQ
;
A
#
# COMPACT_ATOMS: atom_id res chain seq x y z
N GLY A 1 -11.00 -13.56 5.54
CA GLY A 1 -11.16 -15.02 5.43
C GLY A 1 -10.15 -15.59 4.46
N GLU A 2 -10.14 -15.08 3.23
CA GLU A 2 -9.33 -15.59 2.10
C GLU A 2 -7.82 -15.66 2.38
N ILE A 3 -7.25 -14.65 3.07
CA ILE A 3 -5.82 -14.66 3.44
C ILE A 3 -5.47 -15.81 4.40
N LEU A 4 -6.34 -16.11 5.38
CA LEU A 4 -6.12 -17.21 6.33
C LEU A 4 -6.17 -18.56 5.62
N VAL A 5 -7.09 -18.72 4.65
CA VAL A 5 -7.16 -19.93 3.81
C VAL A 5 -5.84 -20.07 3.02
N GLY A 6 -5.35 -19.00 2.41
CA GLY A 6 -4.05 -19.00 1.74
C GLY A 6 -2.91 -19.47 2.65
N ILE A 7 -2.81 -18.90 3.86
CA ILE A 7 -1.79 -19.26 4.86
C ILE A 7 -1.91 -20.74 5.28
N ILE A 8 -3.14 -21.25 5.48
CA ILE A 8 -3.37 -22.63 5.91
C ILE A 8 -2.99 -23.61 4.81
N TYR A 9 -3.25 -23.34 3.54
CA TYR A 9 -3.06 -24.33 2.47
C TYR A 9 -1.71 -24.21 1.73
N ALA A 10 -1.10 -23.03 1.70
CA ALA A 10 0.18 -22.76 1.03
C ALA A 10 1.39 -23.04 1.93
N ALA A 11 2.59 -22.97 1.35
CA ALA A 11 3.84 -22.96 2.12
C ALA A 11 3.92 -21.66 2.96
N PRO A 12 4.44 -21.68 4.21
CA PRO A 12 5.18 -22.78 4.84
C PRO A 12 4.36 -23.67 5.81
N LEU A 13 3.06 -23.44 6.04
CA LEU A 13 2.33 -24.15 7.10
C LEU A 13 1.95 -25.58 6.72
N SER A 14 1.15 -25.76 5.67
CA SER A 14 0.57 -27.08 5.34
C SER A 14 1.18 -27.70 4.09
N ASN A 15 1.70 -26.86 3.17
CA ASN A 15 2.43 -27.32 1.98
C ASN A 15 1.69 -28.41 1.17
N ILE A 16 0.36 -28.35 1.16
CA ILE A 16 -0.49 -29.35 0.48
C ILE A 16 -0.56 -29.04 -1.01
N LEU A 17 -0.48 -27.76 -1.39
CA LEU A 17 -0.50 -27.35 -2.79
C LEU A 17 0.84 -27.68 -3.46
N LYS A 18 0.78 -28.31 -4.64
CA LYS A 18 1.97 -28.44 -5.48
C LYS A 18 2.42 -27.05 -5.94
N PRO A 19 3.73 -26.82 -6.12
CA PRO A 19 4.27 -25.52 -6.52
C PRO A 19 3.64 -24.94 -7.80
N GLU A 20 3.27 -25.79 -8.75
CA GLU A 20 2.62 -25.41 -10.01
C GLU A 20 1.24 -24.77 -9.79
N TRP A 21 0.46 -25.31 -8.85
CA TRP A 21 -0.87 -24.78 -8.50
C TRP A 21 -0.75 -23.50 -7.68
N GLU A 22 0.25 -23.40 -6.82
CA GLU A 22 0.53 -22.18 -6.06
C GLU A 22 0.87 -21.01 -7.00
N GLN A 23 1.77 -21.22 -7.96
CA GLN A 23 2.11 -20.21 -8.97
C GLN A 23 0.89 -19.78 -9.79
N THR A 24 0.09 -20.75 -10.24
CA THR A 24 -1.12 -20.44 -11.02
C THR A 24 -2.10 -19.59 -10.20
N ILE A 25 -2.36 -19.95 -8.94
CA ILE A 25 -3.26 -19.19 -8.06
C ILE A 25 -2.71 -17.79 -7.77
N LEU A 26 -1.39 -17.65 -7.60
CA LEU A 26 -0.73 -16.34 -7.45
C LEU A 26 -0.93 -15.48 -8.69
N ASP A 27 -0.72 -16.02 -9.89
CA ASP A 27 -0.91 -15.29 -11.16
C ASP A 27 -2.35 -14.84 -11.34
N PHE A 28 -3.33 -15.72 -11.06
CA PHE A 28 -4.74 -15.33 -11.05
C PHE A 28 -5.06 -14.28 -9.99
N GLY A 29 -4.43 -14.36 -8.81
CA GLY A 29 -4.54 -13.36 -7.75
C GLY A 29 -4.03 -11.99 -8.18
N TYR A 30 -2.88 -11.94 -8.87
CA TYR A 30 -2.35 -10.71 -9.46
C TYR A 30 -3.27 -10.14 -10.54
N LEU A 31 -3.82 -11.00 -11.40
CA LEU A 31 -4.76 -10.60 -12.44
C LEU A 31 -6.04 -10.02 -11.83
N GLY A 32 -6.59 -10.65 -10.79
CA GLY A 32 -7.72 -10.15 -10.02
C GLY A 32 -7.41 -8.80 -9.36
N LEU A 33 -6.24 -8.65 -8.75
CA LEU A 33 -5.79 -7.38 -8.15
C LEU A 33 -5.70 -6.25 -9.19
N LEU A 34 -5.16 -6.54 -10.38
CA LEU A 34 -5.07 -5.59 -11.49
C LEU A 34 -6.44 -5.12 -11.96
N LEU A 35 -7.38 -6.06 -12.15
CA LEU A 35 -8.76 -5.74 -12.55
C LEU A 35 -9.45 -4.86 -11.49
N LEU A 36 -9.19 -5.13 -10.21
CA LEU A 36 -9.76 -4.38 -9.10
C LEU A 36 -9.24 -2.93 -9.04
N VAL A 37 -7.92 -2.76 -9.20
CA VAL A 37 -7.31 -1.42 -9.30
C VAL A 37 -7.83 -0.69 -10.54
N PHE A 38 -8.01 -1.39 -11.66
CA PHE A 38 -8.55 -0.83 -12.89
C PHE A 38 -10.00 -0.35 -12.73
N GLU A 39 -10.87 -1.17 -12.15
CA GLU A 39 -12.26 -0.81 -11.84
C GLU A 39 -12.33 0.39 -10.88
N GLY A 40 -11.56 0.35 -9.79
CA GLY A 40 -11.46 1.47 -8.84
C GLY A 40 -10.93 2.75 -9.49
N GLY A 41 -10.03 2.64 -10.46
CA GLY A 41 -9.54 3.74 -11.28
C GLY A 41 -10.63 4.33 -12.19
N LEU A 42 -11.38 3.48 -12.91
CA LEU A 42 -12.47 3.89 -13.80
C LEU A 42 -13.62 4.59 -13.03
N GLU A 43 -13.93 4.13 -11.83
CA GLU A 43 -14.94 4.77 -10.98
C GLU A 43 -14.46 6.08 -10.34
N THR A 44 -13.15 6.34 -10.34
CA THR A 44 -12.59 7.53 -9.71
C THR A 44 -12.70 8.72 -10.65
N ARG A 45 -13.52 9.69 -10.25
CA ARG A 45 -13.67 10.96 -10.96
C ARG A 45 -12.49 11.88 -10.63
N LEU A 46 -11.50 11.92 -11.51
CA LEU A 46 -10.29 12.76 -11.38
C LEU A 46 -10.62 14.27 -11.36
N ASP A 47 -11.76 14.67 -11.91
CA ASP A 47 -12.22 16.08 -11.91
C ASP A 47 -12.42 16.64 -10.49
N PHE A 48 -12.88 15.81 -9.55
CA PHE A 48 -13.00 16.20 -8.13
C PHE A 48 -11.65 16.22 -7.42
N LEU A 49 -10.67 15.49 -7.94
CA LEU A 49 -9.31 15.49 -7.41
C LEU A 49 -8.60 16.78 -7.80
N ALA A 50 -8.80 17.27 -9.02
CA ALA A 50 -8.20 18.50 -9.55
C ALA A 50 -8.64 19.80 -8.83
N VAL A 51 -9.65 19.74 -7.96
CA VAL A 51 -10.01 20.86 -7.09
C VAL A 51 -8.89 21.07 -6.06
N LYS A 52 -8.18 22.21 -6.13
CA LYS A 52 -7.02 22.53 -5.27
C LYS A 52 -7.22 22.22 -3.77
N SER A 53 -8.42 22.44 -3.24
CA SER A 53 -8.74 22.14 -1.84
C SER A 53 -8.67 20.66 -1.50
N ASN A 54 -9.08 19.77 -2.41
CA ASN A 54 -9.02 18.33 -2.22
C ASN A 54 -7.59 17.81 -2.44
N LEU A 55 -6.84 18.40 -3.38
CA LEU A 55 -5.40 18.10 -3.56
C LEU A 55 -4.60 18.39 -2.30
N PHE A 56 -4.84 19.53 -1.66
CA PHE A 56 -4.14 19.88 -0.43
C PHE A 56 -4.48 18.89 0.69
N LEU A 57 -5.76 18.54 0.85
CA LEU A 57 -6.20 17.57 1.85
C LEU A 57 -5.57 16.18 1.60
N SER A 58 -5.62 15.69 0.36
CA SER A 58 -4.97 14.43 -0.04
C SER A 58 -3.46 14.44 0.16
N SER A 59 -2.81 15.58 -0.09
CA SER A 59 -1.37 15.73 0.09
C SER A 59 -1.00 15.68 1.57
N VAL A 60 -1.72 16.41 2.43
CA VAL A 60 -1.51 16.34 3.89
C VAL A 60 -1.74 14.91 4.39
N ILE A 61 -2.84 14.27 3.98
CA ILE A 61 -3.12 12.87 4.36
C ILE A 61 -1.99 11.95 3.89
N GLY A 62 -1.56 12.06 2.62
CA GLY A 62 -0.45 11.28 2.06
C GLY A 62 0.86 11.49 2.82
N PHE A 63 1.25 12.73 3.09
CA PHE A 63 2.45 13.05 3.87
C PHE A 63 2.37 12.53 5.30
N THR A 64 1.22 12.66 5.98
CA THR A 64 1.05 12.08 7.31
C THR A 64 1.11 10.55 7.26
N GLY A 65 0.58 9.94 6.21
CA GLY A 65 0.66 8.50 5.95
C GLY A 65 2.09 8.00 5.80
N ILE A 66 2.98 8.80 5.19
CA ILE A 66 4.41 8.49 5.02
C ILE A 66 5.23 8.78 6.28
N LEU A 67 5.10 10.00 6.82
CA LEU A 67 5.95 10.49 7.89
C LEU A 67 5.69 9.78 9.21
N THR A 68 4.45 9.39 9.48
CA THR A 68 4.07 8.72 10.74
C THR A 68 4.75 7.35 10.89
N PRO A 69 4.59 6.37 9.99
CA PRO A 69 5.25 5.06 10.11
C PRO A 69 6.77 5.17 10.03
N ILE A 70 7.33 6.08 9.21
CA ILE A 70 8.79 6.26 9.15
C ILE A 70 9.32 6.85 10.46
N GLY A 71 8.72 7.93 10.95
CA GLY A 71 9.12 8.56 12.20
C GLY A 71 8.94 7.63 13.41
N LEU A 72 7.82 6.91 13.45
CA LEU A 72 7.53 5.91 14.47
C LEU A 72 8.56 4.76 14.43
N SER A 73 8.90 4.25 13.24
CA SER A 73 9.91 3.20 13.11
C SER A 73 11.29 3.67 13.51
N ILE A 74 11.71 4.90 13.16
CA ILE A 74 12.99 5.45 13.62
C ILE A 74 13.01 5.58 15.14
N LEU A 75 11.93 6.09 15.74
CA LEU A 75 11.83 6.21 17.19
C LEU A 75 11.92 4.84 17.89
N LEU A 76 11.12 3.86 17.45
CA LEU A 76 11.12 2.52 18.05
C LEU A 76 12.42 1.75 17.82
N CYS A 77 12.97 1.77 16.60
CA CYS A 77 14.16 0.98 16.26
C CYS A 77 15.45 1.58 16.83
N VAL A 78 15.57 2.91 16.88
CA VAL A 78 16.76 3.57 17.46
C VAL A 78 16.74 3.49 18.98
N PHE A 79 15.61 3.79 19.64
CA PHE A 79 15.54 3.80 21.11
C PHE A 79 15.28 2.41 21.71
N GLY A 80 14.51 1.55 21.05
CA GLY A 80 14.15 0.22 21.55
C GLY A 80 15.15 -0.87 21.17
N PHE A 81 15.64 -0.88 19.94
CA PHE A 81 16.43 -1.99 19.39
C PHE A 81 17.89 -1.62 19.07
N LYS A 82 18.29 -0.36 19.26
CA LYS A 82 19.63 0.18 18.94
C LYS A 82 20.06 -0.07 17.48
N PHE A 83 19.12 -0.08 16.55
CA PHE A 83 19.44 -0.20 15.13
C PHE A 83 20.04 1.08 14.55
N ASN A 84 20.75 0.95 13.44
CA ASN A 84 21.31 2.10 12.75
C ASN A 84 20.17 2.93 12.10
N TYR A 85 20.38 4.23 11.89
CA TYR A 85 19.37 5.11 11.31
C TYR A 85 18.91 4.64 9.93
N LEU A 86 19.82 4.07 9.13
CA LEU A 86 19.52 3.56 7.80
C LEU A 86 18.64 2.30 7.82
N GLU A 87 18.85 1.40 8.79
CA GLU A 87 18.03 0.19 8.96
C GLU A 87 16.64 0.54 9.46
N SER A 88 16.57 1.46 10.43
CA SER A 88 15.31 1.96 10.98
C SER A 88 14.49 2.72 9.93
N PHE A 89 15.15 3.48 9.07
CA PHE A 89 14.52 4.15 7.92
C PHE A 89 14.00 3.15 6.89
N ALA A 90 14.80 2.13 6.53
CA ALA A 90 14.37 1.10 5.59
C ALA A 90 13.18 0.30 6.12
N MET A 91 13.16 -0.01 7.42
CA MET A 91 12.05 -0.68 8.08
C MET A 91 10.79 0.19 8.07
N GLY A 92 10.90 1.47 8.43
CA GLY A 92 9.80 2.44 8.36
C GLY A 92 9.27 2.63 6.94
N ALA A 93 10.15 2.70 5.95
CA ALA A 93 9.78 2.81 4.53
C ALA A 93 9.01 1.57 4.05
N SER A 94 9.36 0.37 4.53
CA SER A 94 8.64 -0.87 4.19
C SER A 94 7.23 -0.93 4.80
N LEU A 95 7.05 -0.35 5.99
CA LEU A 95 5.76 -0.30 6.69
C LEU A 95 4.78 0.69 6.07
N ASN A 96 5.27 1.71 5.37
CA ASN A 96 4.46 2.71 4.69
C ASN A 96 3.76 2.17 3.41
N ALA A 97 3.66 0.85 3.22
CA ALA A 97 3.10 0.27 2.02
C ALA A 97 1.56 0.28 2.01
N THR A 98 0.94 1.34 1.49
CA THR A 98 -0.52 1.36 1.21
C THR A 98 -0.86 0.50 -0.02
N SER A 99 -1.81 -0.44 0.11
CA SER A 99 -2.28 -1.28 -1.00
C SER A 99 -3.63 -0.79 -1.54
N LEU A 100 -3.62 -0.18 -2.74
CA LEU A 100 -4.82 0.29 -3.42
C LEU A 100 -5.81 -0.83 -3.72
N GLY A 101 -5.32 -1.98 -4.20
CA GLY A 101 -6.20 -3.07 -4.61
C GLY A 101 -6.94 -3.73 -3.44
N THR A 102 -6.31 -3.86 -2.26
CA THR A 102 -7.02 -4.33 -1.05
C THR A 102 -8.02 -3.30 -0.54
N THR A 103 -7.67 -2.01 -0.58
CA THR A 103 -8.57 -0.92 -0.21
C THR A 103 -9.80 -0.90 -1.11
N PHE A 104 -9.62 -1.01 -2.42
CA PHE A 104 -10.72 -1.09 -3.36
C PHE A 104 -11.53 -2.38 -3.20
N ALA A 105 -10.91 -3.53 -2.90
CA ALA A 105 -11.64 -4.78 -2.67
C ALA A 105 -12.64 -4.65 -1.51
N ILE A 106 -12.20 -3.98 -0.43
CA ILE A 106 -13.03 -3.70 0.73
C ILE A 106 -14.13 -2.69 0.36
N LEU A 107 -13.79 -1.62 -0.35
CA LEU A 107 -14.77 -0.61 -0.77
C LEU A 107 -15.84 -1.19 -1.72
N SER A 108 -15.47 -2.09 -2.62
CA SER A 108 -16.38 -2.75 -3.54
C SER A 108 -17.25 -3.80 -2.85
N SER A 109 -16.72 -4.52 -1.84
CA SER A 109 -17.49 -5.54 -1.09
C SER A 109 -18.53 -4.95 -0.13
N GLN A 110 -18.38 -3.69 0.30
CA GLN A 110 -19.40 -2.98 1.11
C GLN A 110 -20.58 -2.42 0.30
N GLY A 111 -20.78 -2.92 -0.92
CA GLY A 111 -22.01 -2.94 -1.70
C GLY A 111 -23.06 -1.87 -1.34
N LYS A 112 -23.11 -0.80 -2.14
CA LYS A 112 -24.25 0.14 -2.19
C LYS A 112 -24.59 0.89 -0.89
N TYR A 113 -23.77 0.86 0.16
CA TYR A 113 -23.91 1.89 1.18
C TYR A 113 -23.47 3.21 0.59
N GLN A 114 -24.46 4.07 0.41
CA GLN A 114 -24.37 5.49 0.11
C GLN A 114 -23.40 6.18 1.07
N LEU A 115 -22.10 6.00 0.87
CA LEU A 115 -21.12 6.95 1.33
C LEU A 115 -21.33 8.20 0.47
N ASN A 116 -22.31 9.00 0.88
CA ASN A 116 -22.35 10.43 0.68
C ASN A 116 -20.92 10.98 0.77
N LYS A 117 -20.25 11.19 -0.37
CA LYS A 117 -19.00 11.97 -0.62
C LYS A 117 -18.13 11.27 -1.67
N SER A 118 -18.39 11.52 -2.95
CA SER A 118 -17.37 11.34 -4.00
C SER A 118 -16.01 11.93 -3.58
N ARG A 119 -16.02 13.06 -2.85
CA ARG A 119 -14.82 13.71 -2.29
C ARG A 119 -13.97 12.83 -1.38
N MET A 120 -14.55 11.98 -0.53
CA MET A 120 -13.76 11.16 0.41
C MET A 120 -13.04 10.04 -0.33
N ARG A 121 -13.77 9.35 -1.23
CA ARG A 121 -13.20 8.34 -2.13
C ARG A 121 -12.11 8.95 -3.02
N THR A 122 -12.40 10.08 -3.66
CA THR A 122 -11.42 10.79 -4.49
C THR A 122 -10.19 11.20 -3.67
N SER A 123 -10.37 11.77 -2.47
CA SER A 123 -9.23 12.21 -1.66
C SER A 123 -8.36 11.05 -1.18
N LEU A 124 -8.97 9.91 -0.85
CA LEU A 124 -8.25 8.68 -0.47
C LEU A 124 -7.43 8.12 -1.63
N VAL A 125 -8.01 8.07 -2.83
CA VAL A 125 -7.30 7.63 -4.04
C VAL A 125 -6.15 8.58 -4.36
N GLY A 126 -6.34 9.90 -4.24
CA GLY A 126 -5.25 10.87 -4.42
C GLY A 126 -4.12 10.71 -3.41
N ALA A 127 -4.44 10.49 -2.14
CA ALA A 127 -3.42 10.25 -1.11
C ALA A 127 -2.64 8.97 -1.40
N ALA A 128 -3.32 7.89 -1.80
CA ALA A 128 -2.68 6.62 -2.13
C ALA A 128 -1.81 6.70 -3.41
N LEU A 129 -2.18 7.52 -4.40
CA LEU A 129 -1.33 7.78 -5.57
C LEU A 129 -0.06 8.54 -5.19
N LEU A 130 -0.18 9.60 -4.37
CA LEU A 130 0.97 10.38 -3.89
C LEU A 130 1.93 9.51 -3.06
N ASP A 131 1.37 8.65 -2.21
CA ASP A 131 2.14 7.68 -1.43
C ASP A 131 2.83 6.65 -2.33
N GLY A 132 2.17 6.18 -3.40
CA GLY A 132 2.79 5.29 -4.40
C GLY A 132 4.02 5.89 -5.08
N ILE A 133 3.93 7.15 -5.54
CA ILE A 133 5.07 7.87 -6.15
C ILE A 133 6.18 8.06 -5.12
N SER A 134 5.83 8.49 -3.90
CA SER A 134 6.80 8.72 -2.83
C SER A 134 7.53 7.43 -2.46
N ARG A 135 6.84 6.29 -2.43
CA ARG A 135 7.45 4.98 -2.19
C ARG A 135 8.44 4.56 -3.28
N LEU A 136 8.13 4.81 -4.56
CA LEU A 136 9.10 4.57 -5.64
C LEU A 136 10.36 5.41 -5.46
N VAL A 137 10.22 6.70 -5.12
CA VAL A 137 11.36 7.58 -4.84
C VAL A 137 12.16 7.09 -3.64
N ILE A 138 11.51 6.75 -2.53
CA ILE A 138 12.18 6.23 -1.32
C ILE A 138 12.91 4.91 -1.62
N ALA A 139 12.30 4.00 -2.40
CA ALA A 139 12.94 2.75 -2.80
C ALA A 139 14.22 3.00 -3.62
N SER A 140 14.17 3.91 -4.61
CA SER A 140 15.36 4.30 -5.38
C SER A 140 16.44 4.95 -4.52
N VAL A 141 16.06 5.74 -3.51
CA VAL A 141 17.01 6.33 -2.56
C VAL A 141 17.67 5.25 -1.70
N ILE A 142 16.89 4.31 -1.16
CA ILE A 142 17.41 3.19 -0.36
C ILE A 142 18.38 2.33 -1.18
N GLU A 143 18.05 2.05 -2.45
CA GLU A 143 18.91 1.29 -3.35
C GLU A 143 20.24 2.00 -3.61
N LYS A 144 20.21 3.31 -3.91
CA LYS A 144 21.43 4.13 -4.08
C LYS A 144 22.27 4.21 -2.80
N LEU A 145 21.64 4.37 -1.64
CA LEU A 145 22.35 4.41 -0.35
C LEU A 145 22.95 3.06 0.01
N ARG A 146 22.30 1.95 -0.34
CA ARG A 146 22.85 0.60 -0.19
C ARG A 146 24.07 0.39 -1.08
N TYR A 147 24.02 0.86 -2.33
CA TYR A 147 25.14 0.78 -3.26
C TYR A 147 26.38 1.56 -2.77
N LEU A 148 26.19 2.75 -2.18
CA LEU A 148 27.29 3.58 -1.65
C LEU A 148 27.93 3.05 -0.35
N ARG A 149 27.31 2.07 0.31
CA ARG A 149 27.80 1.46 1.56
C ARG A 149 28.59 0.17 1.33
N GLN A 150 28.49 -0.44 0.14
CA GLN A 150 29.32 -1.58 -0.28
C GLN A 150 30.67 -1.11 -0.79
#